data_AF-A0A952XY09-F1
#
_entry.id   AF-A0A952XY09-F1
#
_cell.length_a   1.000
_cell.length_b   1.000
_cell.length_c   1.000
_cell.angle_alpha   90.00
_cell.angle_beta   90.00
_cell.angle_gamma   90.00
#
_symmetry.space_group_name_H-M   'P 1'
#
loop_
_entity.id
_entity.type
_entity.pdbx_description
1 polymer ?
#
loop_
_entity_poly.entity_id
_entity_poly.type
_entity_poly.pdbx_seq_one_letter_code
_entity_poly.pdbx_strand_id
1 'polypeptide(L)' 'MRLNMLLAGVLGGALMLTQPAAADTLVPVPQPTPMPSFKIPGINGSSGSDADLRNKVTIIRFWASW' A
#
# COMPACT_ATOMS: atom_id res chain seq x y z
N MET A 1 -19.61 18.85 -29.85
CA MET A 1 -19.43 19.56 -28.56
C MET A 1 -19.78 18.73 -27.32
N ARG A 2 -20.62 17.69 -27.38
CA ARG A 2 -21.01 16.88 -26.19
C ARG A 2 -19.97 15.87 -25.70
N LEU A 3 -19.02 15.46 -26.55
CA LEU A 3 -18.03 14.43 -26.23
C LEU A 3 -16.86 14.95 -25.36
N ASN A 4 -16.36 16.16 -25.64
CA ASN A 4 -15.30 16.79 -24.83
C ASN A 4 -15.74 17.10 -23.39
N MET A 5 -17.04 17.31 -23.16
CA MET A 5 -17.58 17.67 -21.85
C MET A 5 -17.70 16.44 -20.91
N LEU A 6 -17.94 15.25 -21.45
CA LEU A 6 -17.92 13.99 -20.70
C LEU A 6 -16.49 13.58 -20.31
N LEU A 7 -15.53 13.78 -21.21
CA LEU A 7 -14.11 13.44 -20.95
C LEU A 7 -13.53 14.30 -19.81
N ALA A 8 -13.90 15.58 -19.75
CA ALA A 8 -13.48 16.48 -18.68
C ALA A 8 -14.04 16.09 -17.30
N GLY A 9 -15.28 15.58 -17.24
CA GLY A 9 -15.89 15.10 -15.99
C GLY A 9 -15.21 13.84 -15.44
N VAL A 10 -14.81 12.91 -16.30
CA VAL A 10 -14.12 11.67 -15.90
C VAL A 10 -12.70 11.95 -15.40
N LEU A 11 -11.97 12.88 -16.04
CA LEU A 11 -10.62 13.27 -15.59
C LEU A 11 -10.63 14.07 -14.28
N GLY A 12 -11.67 14.89 -14.04
CA GLY A 12 -11.81 15.66 -12.80
C GLY A 12 -12.13 14.80 -11.56
N GLY A 13 -12.89 13.72 -11.72
CA GLY A 13 -13.25 12.82 -10.62
C GLY A 13 -12.09 11.92 -10.14
N ALA A 14 -11.16 11.57 -11.03
CA ALA A 14 -10.05 10.67 -10.71
C ALA A 14 -9.03 11.30 -9.72
N LEU A 15 -8.85 12.62 -9.74
CA LEU A 15 -7.94 13.32 -8.84
C LEU A 15 -8.41 13.36 -7.37
N MET A 16 -9.72 13.20 -7.13
CA MET A 16 -10.31 13.23 -5.78
C MET A 16 -10.20 11.90 -5.03
N LEU A 17 -9.87 10.80 -5.73
CA LEU A 17 -9.79 9.46 -5.14
C LEU A 17 -8.38 9.09 -4.67
N THR A 18 -7.35 9.83 -5.09
CA THR A 18 -5.98 9.62 -4.66
C THR A 18 -5.62 10.58 -3.53
N GLN A 19 -6.29 10.46 -2.39
CA GLN A 19 -5.77 11.06 -1.16
C GLN A 19 -4.56 10.21 -0.73
N PRO A 20 -3.33 10.76 -0.74
CA PRO A 20 -2.21 10.05 -0.15
C PRO A 20 -2.54 9.83 1.33
N ALA A 21 -2.46 8.58 1.79
CA ALA A 21 -2.60 8.27 3.20
C ALA A 21 -1.57 9.12 3.95
N ALA A 22 -2.05 9.99 4.84
CA ALA A 22 -1.21 10.90 5.59
C ALA A 22 -0.17 10.07 6.38
N ALA A 23 1.10 10.21 6.01
CA ALA A 23 2.22 9.48 6.58
C ALA A 23 2.84 10.21 7.78
N ASP A 24 2.09 11.15 8.37
CA ASP A 24 2.56 12.12 9.36
C ASP A 24 3.03 11.46 10.67
N THR A 25 2.72 10.18 10.87
CA THR A 25 3.11 9.39 12.05
C THR A 25 4.29 8.45 11.81
N LEU A 26 4.87 8.43 10.60
CA LEU A 26 6.06 7.61 10.33
C LEU A 26 7.29 8.19 11.04
N VAL A 27 7.93 7.38 11.88
CA VAL A 27 9.17 7.74 12.56
C VAL A 27 10.35 7.15 11.78
N PRO A 28 11.33 7.96 11.34
CA PRO A 28 12.54 7.47 10.72
C PRO A 28 13.31 6.56 11.69
N VAL A 29 13.79 5.41 11.21
CA VAL A 29 14.65 4.53 11.99
C VAL A 29 16.09 5.07 11.90
N PRO A 30 16.73 5.46 13.01
CA PRO A 30 18.04 6.15 12.99
C PRO A 30 19.20 5.24 12.61
N GLN A 31 19.01 3.91 12.65
CA GLN A 31 20.00 2.91 12.26
C GLN A 31 19.32 1.81 11.44
N PRO A 32 19.96 1.30 10.38
CA PRO A 32 19.43 0.17 9.61
C PRO A 32 19.18 -1.02 10.55
N THR A 33 17.91 -1.36 10.72
CA THR A 33 17.48 -2.48 11.56
C THR A 33 17.01 -3.61 10.65
N PRO A 34 17.60 -4.83 10.74
CA PRO A 34 17.12 -5.96 9.97
C PRO A 34 15.64 -6.23 10.23
N MET A 35 14.87 -6.48 9.17
CA MET A 35 13.49 -6.92 9.31
C MET A 35 13.46 -8.29 10.02
N PRO A 36 12.61 -8.49 11.03
CA PRO A 36 12.43 -9.80 11.66
C PRO A 36 11.97 -10.84 10.65
N SER A 37 12.36 -12.10 10.85
CA SER A 37 11.84 -13.21 10.04
C SER A 37 10.40 -13.55 10.46
N PHE A 38 9.49 -13.68 9.50
CA PHE A 38 8.10 -14.06 9.76
C PHE A 38 7.48 -14.85 8.60
N LYS A 39 6.41 -15.58 8.92
CA LYS A 39 5.58 -16.28 7.94
C LYS A 39 4.31 -15.50 7.67
N ILE A 40 3.90 -15.49 6.41
CA ILE A 40 2.70 -14.81 5.93
C ILE A 40 1.70 -15.89 5.51
N PRO A 41 0.58 -16.06 6.22
CA PRO A 41 -0.50 -16.88 5.73
C PRO A 41 -1.16 -16.18 4.54
N GLY A 42 -1.30 -16.89 3.43
CA GLY A 42 -2.03 -16.41 2.26
C GLY A 42 -3.51 -16.77 2.35
N ILE A 43 -4.31 -16.06 1.56
CA ILE A 43 -5.78 -16.16 1.58
C ILE A 43 -6.34 -17.51 1.12
N ASN A 44 -5.58 -18.28 0.34
CA ASN A 44 -6.02 -19.55 -0.27
C ASN A 44 -5.26 -20.76 0.29
N GLY A 45 -4.77 -20.68 1.53
CA GLY A 45 -3.92 -21.72 2.13
C GLY A 45 -2.49 -21.75 1.60
N SER A 46 -2.14 -20.85 0.67
CA SER A 46 -0.75 -20.58 0.30
C SER A 46 0.01 -20.02 1.50
N SER A 47 1.31 -20.31 1.60
CA SER A 47 2.17 -19.72 2.62
C SER A 47 3.28 -18.92 1.94
N GLY A 48 3.57 -17.74 2.47
CA GLY A 48 4.72 -16.92 2.13
C GLY A 48 5.56 -16.59 3.35
N SER A 49 6.60 -15.81 3.14
CA SER A 49 7.54 -15.37 4.17
C SER A 49 8.08 -13.99 3.89
N ASP A 50 8.75 -13.40 4.89
CA ASP A 50 9.52 -12.17 4.73
C ASP A 50 10.53 -12.23 3.56
N ALA A 51 11.07 -13.42 3.29
CA ALA A 51 12.08 -13.62 2.25
C ALA A 51 11.53 -13.38 0.84
N ASP A 52 10.25 -13.65 0.62
CA ASP A 52 9.59 -13.46 -0.68
C ASP A 52 9.37 -11.97 -1.02
N LEU A 53 9.51 -11.09 -0.01
CA LEU A 53 9.36 -9.64 -0.14
C LEU A 53 10.70 -8.91 -0.31
N ARG A 54 11.82 -9.63 -0.32
CA ARG A 54 13.16 -9.03 -0.51
C ARG A 54 13.26 -8.33 -1.86
N ASN A 55 14.13 -7.32 -1.93
CA ASN A 55 14.33 -6.47 -3.11
C ASN A 55 13.09 -5.66 -3.54
N LYS A 56 12.08 -5.56 -2.67
CA LYS A 56 10.89 -4.72 -2.87
C LYS A 56 10.74 -3.79 -1.66
N VAL A 57 10.34 -2.54 -1.90
CA VAL A 57 9.87 -1.67 -0.81
C VAL A 57 8.44 -2.08 -0.52
N THR A 58 8.23 -2.72 0.63
CA THR A 58 6.92 -3.28 1.03
C THR A 58 6.48 -2.67 2.35
N ILE A 59 5.24 -2.17 2.40
CA ILE A 59 4.59 -1.72 3.65
C ILE A 59 3.80 -2.90 4.22
N ILE A 60 4.14 -3.31 5.44
CA ILE A 60 3.45 -4.38 6.16
C ILE A 60 2.49 -3.75 7.17
N ARG A 61 1.20 -4.03 7.04
CA ARG A 61 0.16 -3.55 7.95
C ARG A 61 -0.39 -4.71 8.76
N PHE A 62 -0.20 -4.67 10.07
CA PHE A 62 -0.90 -5.54 11.01
C PHE A 62 -2.28 -4.95 11.31
N TRP A 63 -3.33 -5.75 11.17
CA TRP A 63 -4.71 -5.31 11.40
C TRP A 63 -5.57 -6.48 11.87
N ALA A 64 -6.72 -6.16 12.45
CA ALA A 64 -7.77 -7.12 12.76
C ALA A 64 -9.15 -6.42 12.66
N SER A 65 -10.22 -7.22 12.56
CA SER A 65 -11.59 -6.72 12.34
C SER A 65 -12.37 -6.43 13.62
N TRP A 66 -11.82 -6.79 14.78
CA TRP A 66 -12.47 -6.67 16.09
C TRP A 66 -12.21 -5.31 16.73
#